data_AF-A0A0S4UWB9-F1
#
_entry.id   AF-A0A0S4UWB9-F1
#
_cell.length_a   1.000
_cell.length_b   1.000
_cell.length_c   1.000
_cell.angle_alpha   90.00
_cell.angle_beta   90.00
_cell.angle_gamma   90.00
#
_symmetry.space_group_name_H-M   'P 1'
#
loop_
_entity.id
_entity.type
_entity.pdbx_description
1 polymer ?
#
loop_
_entity_poly.entity_id
_entity_poly.type
_entity_poly.pdbx_seq_one_letter_code
_entity_poly.pdbx_strand_id
1 'polypeptide(L)'
;MIQGHWCRINNGLITKETDFNGGVITTAWDAARRLPTTITRGADTALAQTETMQWHATFNLPTLVTEPGRSTAYTYDAKGNLITETITDTNTSSGQVRQRQWAYNDQGLVATATEANGAVSKYAYDALGNLIQATDALGHVTQYAYDKANHLISKTDPNGVVTTYTWDARDHLLTQTVGGQQTTTLTYNPTGTLATQTLPTGARLTYSYDPAHRLTGIQDDQGNRIEYTLDNAGNRIAENMKAPSGNLTRTFTRGIDALGRIQQVTGRE
;
A
#
# COMPACT_ATOMS: atom_id res chain seq x y z
N MET A 1 -0.25 7.21 41.24
CA MET A 1 1.15 7.49 40.85
C MET A 1 1.22 7.40 39.34
N ILE A 2 1.42 8.52 38.64
CA ILE A 2 1.60 8.51 37.19
C ILE A 2 3.04 8.06 36.97
N GLN A 3 3.25 6.80 36.57
CA GLN A 3 4.57 6.34 36.15
C GLN A 3 4.93 7.09 34.85
N GLY A 4 5.87 8.02 34.96
CA GLY A 4 6.39 8.76 33.81
C GLY A 4 7.10 7.83 32.82
N HIS A 5 7.14 8.24 31.56
CA HIS A 5 7.98 7.62 30.55
C HIS A 5 9.44 8.03 30.84
N TRP A 6 10.34 7.06 31.07
CA TRP A 6 11.75 7.35 31.38
C TRP A 6 12.63 6.87 30.24
N CYS A 7 13.52 7.74 29.78
CA CYS A 7 14.49 7.45 28.74
C CYS A 7 15.91 7.72 29.27
N ARG A 8 16.82 6.76 29.09
CA ARG A 8 18.26 6.96 29.28
C ARG A 8 18.89 7.25 27.94
N ILE A 9 19.67 8.33 27.89
CA ILE A 9 20.31 8.84 26.68
C ILE A 9 21.81 8.88 26.91
N ASN A 10 22.59 8.43 25.92
CA ASN A 10 24.04 8.57 25.88
C ASN A 10 24.45 9.20 24.55
N ASN A 11 25.14 10.35 24.55
CA ASN A 11 25.51 11.10 23.33
C ASN A 11 24.35 11.36 22.35
N GLY A 12 23.15 11.62 22.89
CA GLY A 12 21.93 11.85 22.10
C GLY A 12 21.33 10.57 21.48
N LEU A 13 21.80 9.39 21.89
CA LEU A 13 21.25 8.09 21.49
C LEU A 13 20.50 7.47 22.67
N ILE A 14 19.31 6.96 22.42
CA ILE A 14 18.47 6.35 23.45
C ILE A 14 18.98 4.94 23.73
N THR A 15 19.39 4.65 24.96
CA THR A 15 19.95 3.35 25.36
C THR A 15 18.99 2.51 26.18
N LYS A 16 17.99 3.13 26.84
CA LYS A 16 16.93 2.44 27.58
C LYS A 16 15.67 3.29 27.60
N GLU A 17 14.53 2.68 27.31
CA GLU A 17 13.19 3.27 27.43
C GLU A 17 12.34 2.42 28.37
N THR A 18 11.43 3.06 29.08
CA THR A 18 10.43 2.39 29.92
C THR A 18 9.06 2.99 29.63
N ASP A 19 8.15 2.15 29.14
CA ASP A 19 6.77 2.56 28.81
C ASP A 19 5.91 2.78 30.07
N PHE A 20 4.70 3.28 29.86
CA PHE A 20 3.75 3.58 30.95
C PHE A 20 3.26 2.33 31.71
N ASN A 21 3.46 1.14 31.16
CA ASN A 21 3.15 -0.14 31.77
C ASN A 21 4.39 -0.79 32.43
N GLY A 22 5.54 -0.10 32.44
CA GLY A 22 6.80 -0.61 32.99
C GLY A 22 7.58 -1.53 32.04
N GLY A 23 7.16 -1.67 30.78
CA GLY A 23 7.87 -2.42 29.76
C GLY A 23 9.20 -1.74 29.41
N VAL A 24 10.29 -2.50 29.43
CA VAL A 24 11.65 -1.99 29.20
C VAL A 24 12.17 -2.38 27.82
N ILE A 25 12.67 -1.40 27.07
CA ILE A 25 13.43 -1.61 25.83
C ILE A 25 14.84 -1.10 26.04
N THR A 26 15.86 -1.88 25.70
CA THR A 26 17.26 -1.41 25.66
C THR A 26 17.79 -1.44 24.23
N THR A 27 18.63 -0.48 23.88
CA THR A 27 19.25 -0.39 22.55
C THR A 27 20.75 -0.13 22.68
N ALA A 28 21.55 -0.94 22.01
CA ALA A 28 22.98 -0.71 21.76
C ALA A 28 23.19 -0.15 20.35
N TRP A 29 24.24 0.64 20.18
CA TRP A 29 24.46 1.42 18.96
C TRP A 29 25.90 1.33 18.46
N ASP A 30 26.07 1.35 17.14
CA ASP A 30 27.23 1.96 16.51
C ASP A 30 27.09 3.47 16.68
N ALA A 31 27.85 4.03 17.64
CA ALA A 31 27.75 5.45 17.98
C ALA A 31 28.25 6.38 16.87
N ALA A 32 29.20 5.94 16.03
CA ALA A 32 29.76 6.75 14.96
C ALA A 32 28.74 6.94 13.82
N ARG A 33 28.01 5.86 13.49
CA ARG A 33 27.01 5.87 12.43
C ARG A 33 25.59 6.08 12.92
N ARG A 34 25.38 6.09 14.24
CA ARG A 34 24.08 6.19 14.92
C ARG A 34 23.10 5.09 14.47
N LEU A 35 23.62 3.88 14.30
CA LEU A 35 22.84 2.71 13.86
C LEU A 35 22.68 1.72 15.03
N PRO A 36 21.47 1.20 15.29
CA PRO A 36 21.27 0.25 16.38
C PRO A 36 21.90 -1.10 16.03
N THR A 37 22.68 -1.68 16.94
CA THR A 37 23.32 -3.00 16.74
C THR A 37 22.62 -4.09 17.54
N THR A 38 21.88 -3.71 18.59
CA THR A 38 21.13 -4.66 19.42
C THR A 38 19.93 -3.95 20.01
N ILE A 39 18.75 -4.55 19.91
CA ILE A 39 17.53 -4.09 20.56
C ILE A 39 16.99 -5.26 21.40
N THR A 40 16.81 -5.04 22.71
CA THR A 40 16.18 -6.02 23.59
C THR A 40 14.86 -5.46 24.10
N ARG A 41 13.75 -6.12 23.76
CA ARG A 41 12.42 -5.80 24.28
C ARG A 41 12.12 -6.68 25.49
N GLY A 42 11.56 -6.10 26.54
CA GLY A 42 11.35 -6.77 27.82
C GLY A 42 12.66 -7.13 28.52
N ALA A 43 13.70 -6.29 28.39
CA ALA A 43 15.09 -6.59 28.77
C ALA A 43 15.30 -7.03 30.23
N ASP A 44 14.36 -6.70 31.12
CA ASP A 44 14.38 -7.04 32.55
C ASP A 44 13.39 -8.19 32.88
N THR A 45 12.94 -8.96 31.89
CA THR A 45 11.93 -10.02 32.03
C THR A 45 12.40 -11.37 31.44
N ALA A 46 11.78 -12.47 31.87
CA ALA A 46 12.04 -13.80 31.30
C ALA A 46 11.58 -13.95 29.83
N LEU A 47 10.77 -13.01 29.33
CA LEU A 47 10.27 -12.98 27.96
C LEU A 47 11.11 -12.05 27.07
N ALA A 48 12.32 -11.68 27.51
CA ALA A 48 13.19 -10.78 26.77
C ALA A 48 13.47 -11.31 25.36
N GLN A 49 13.17 -10.50 24.36
CA GLN A 49 13.48 -10.80 22.96
C GLN A 49 14.58 -9.86 22.49
N THR A 50 15.69 -10.45 22.04
CA THR A 50 16.85 -9.70 21.55
C THR A 50 16.98 -9.85 20.05
N GLU A 51 16.99 -8.71 19.38
CA GLU A 51 17.31 -8.56 17.97
C GLU A 51 18.71 -7.97 17.84
N THR A 52 19.54 -8.52 16.95
CA THR A 52 20.89 -7.99 16.65
C THR A 52 21.01 -7.66 15.17
N MET A 53 21.72 -6.57 14.86
CA MET A 53 21.91 -6.09 13.50
C MET A 53 23.40 -5.91 13.18
N GLN A 54 23.80 -6.38 12.01
CA GLN A 54 25.02 -5.98 11.32
C GLN A 54 24.66 -5.05 10.16
N TRP A 55 25.51 -4.07 9.88
CA TRP A 55 25.24 -3.02 8.90
C TRP A 55 26.25 -3.06 7.77
N HIS A 56 25.79 -2.75 6.56
CA HIS A 56 26.64 -2.56 5.40
C HIS A 56 27.67 -1.47 5.67
N ALA A 57 28.92 -1.63 5.24
CA ALA A 57 30.03 -0.74 5.61
C ALA A 57 29.81 0.74 5.26
N THR A 58 29.09 1.02 4.18
CA THR A 58 28.86 2.40 3.67
C THR A 58 27.39 2.82 3.69
N PHE A 59 26.46 1.86 3.61
CA PHE A 59 25.03 2.14 3.52
C PHE A 59 24.39 1.93 4.89
N ASN A 60 23.36 2.70 5.21
CA ASN A 60 22.55 2.47 6.41
C ASN A 60 21.52 1.35 6.15
N LEU A 61 22.02 0.22 5.64
CA LEU A 61 21.27 -0.97 5.26
C LEU A 61 21.83 -2.17 6.05
N PRO A 62 20.98 -3.02 6.64
CA PRO A 62 21.43 -4.16 7.44
C PRO A 62 21.97 -5.28 6.54
N THR A 63 23.07 -5.93 6.90
CA THR A 63 23.58 -7.14 6.22
C THR A 63 23.16 -8.43 6.91
N LEU A 64 22.83 -8.36 8.21
CA LEU A 64 22.33 -9.49 8.97
C LEU A 64 21.44 -8.97 10.09
N VAL A 65 20.24 -9.52 10.20
CA VAL A 65 19.34 -9.34 11.35
C VAL A 65 19.11 -10.69 11.99
N THR A 66 19.37 -10.82 13.29
CA THR A 66 19.12 -12.05 14.04
C THR A 66 18.13 -11.78 15.15
N GLU A 67 17.03 -12.52 15.14
CA GLU A 67 15.95 -12.48 16.11
C GLU A 67 15.81 -13.87 16.77
N PRO A 68 15.05 -14.00 17.87
CA PRO A 68 14.77 -15.31 18.44
C PRO A 68 14.12 -16.25 17.41
N GLY A 69 14.84 -17.29 17.02
CA GLY A 69 14.36 -18.31 16.10
C GLY A 69 14.54 -18.05 14.62
N ARG A 70 15.15 -16.93 14.24
CA ARG A 70 15.34 -16.56 12.84
C ARG A 70 16.56 -15.69 12.65
N SER A 71 17.30 -15.92 11.57
CA SER A 71 18.24 -14.93 11.04
C SER A 71 17.87 -14.58 9.60
N THR A 72 18.07 -13.33 9.22
CA THR A 72 17.86 -12.83 7.86
C THR A 72 19.12 -12.12 7.40
N ALA A 73 19.80 -12.69 6.39
CA ALA A 73 20.99 -12.10 5.78
C ALA A 73 20.63 -11.39 4.48
N TYR A 74 21.26 -10.23 4.25
CA TYR A 74 21.04 -9.39 3.08
C TYR A 74 22.35 -9.11 2.35
N THR A 75 22.31 -9.10 1.02
CA THR A 75 23.42 -8.62 0.19
C THR A 75 22.94 -7.52 -0.75
N TYR A 76 23.83 -6.60 -1.09
CA TYR A 76 23.50 -5.43 -1.88
C TYR A 76 24.48 -5.26 -3.04
N ASP A 77 24.03 -4.63 -4.12
CA ASP A 77 24.90 -4.16 -5.18
C ASP A 77 25.67 -2.88 -4.76
N ALA A 78 26.55 -2.39 -5.65
CA ALA A 78 27.33 -1.18 -5.39
C ALA A 78 26.49 0.11 -5.29
N LYS A 79 25.22 0.09 -5.70
CA LYS A 79 24.26 1.19 -5.60
C LYS A 79 23.35 1.06 -4.35
N GLY A 80 23.45 -0.04 -3.60
CA GLY A 80 22.63 -0.31 -2.42
C GLY A 80 21.33 -1.07 -2.71
N ASN A 81 21.14 -1.58 -3.93
CA ASN A 81 19.98 -2.38 -4.28
C ASN A 81 20.12 -3.82 -3.74
N LEU A 82 19.04 -4.41 -3.23
CA LEU A 82 19.05 -5.71 -2.56
C LEU A 82 19.21 -6.88 -3.55
N ILE A 83 20.34 -7.58 -3.55
CA ILE A 83 20.59 -8.73 -4.44
C ILE A 83 20.02 -10.02 -3.86
N THR A 84 20.23 -10.29 -2.56
CA THR A 84 19.73 -11.51 -1.92
C THR A 84 19.16 -11.23 -0.55
N GLU A 85 18.10 -11.94 -0.20
CA GLU A 85 17.62 -12.08 1.17
C GLU A 85 17.58 -13.57 1.52
N THR A 86 18.25 -13.97 2.59
CA THR A 86 18.29 -15.36 3.06
C THR A 86 17.79 -15.44 4.48
N ILE A 87 16.61 -16.05 4.65
CA ILE A 87 15.99 -16.31 5.95
C ILE A 87 16.34 -17.73 6.38
N THR A 88 16.91 -17.88 7.58
CA THR A 88 17.21 -19.17 8.20
C THR A 88 16.46 -19.30 9.52
N ASP A 89 15.61 -20.31 9.65
CA ASP A 89 14.96 -20.61 10.93
C ASP A 89 15.96 -21.28 11.88
N THR A 90 16.29 -20.62 12.97
CA THR A 90 17.25 -21.13 13.97
C THR A 90 16.58 -21.98 15.04
N ASN A 91 15.24 -22.04 15.07
CA ASN A 91 14.46 -22.80 16.06
C ASN A 91 14.00 -24.20 15.57
N THR A 92 14.31 -24.59 14.33
CA THR A 92 13.90 -25.89 13.79
C THR A 92 15.11 -26.82 13.63
N SER A 93 14.96 -28.10 13.95
CA SER A 93 16.02 -29.12 13.83
C SER A 93 16.54 -29.32 12.41
N SER A 94 15.87 -28.76 11.38
CA SER A 94 16.25 -28.86 9.97
C SER A 94 16.87 -27.58 9.40
N GLY A 95 16.86 -26.46 10.12
CA GLY A 95 17.41 -25.19 9.65
C GLY A 95 16.83 -24.77 8.30
N GLN A 96 15.50 -24.66 8.20
CA GLN A 96 14.84 -24.27 6.95
C GLN A 96 15.43 -22.93 6.44
N VAL A 97 15.99 -22.97 5.23
CA VAL A 97 16.53 -21.81 4.53
C VAL A 97 15.59 -21.42 3.41
N ARG A 98 15.20 -20.15 3.39
CA ARG A 98 14.38 -19.53 2.34
C ARG A 98 15.16 -18.37 1.77
N GLN A 99 15.46 -18.43 0.48
CA GLN A 99 16.26 -17.41 -0.19
C GLN A 99 15.49 -16.75 -1.33
N ARG A 100 15.46 -15.42 -1.33
CA ARG A 100 14.97 -14.62 -2.44
C ARG A 100 16.14 -13.90 -3.09
N GLN A 101 16.07 -13.72 -4.41
CA GLN A 101 17.13 -13.06 -5.18
C GLN A 101 16.52 -12.05 -6.15
N TRP A 102 17.22 -10.95 -6.38
CA TRP A 102 16.85 -9.93 -7.36
C TRP A 102 18.06 -9.57 -8.21
N ALA A 103 17.79 -9.28 -9.48
CA ALA A 103 18.74 -8.61 -10.36
C ALA A 103 18.11 -7.31 -10.85
N TYR A 104 18.93 -6.29 -11.03
CA TYR A 104 18.49 -4.96 -11.45
C TYR A 104 19.07 -4.62 -12.82
N ASN A 105 18.32 -3.85 -13.61
CA ASN A 105 18.83 -3.27 -14.84
C ASN A 105 19.71 -2.03 -14.53
N ASP A 106 20.25 -1.39 -15.58
CA ASP A 106 21.13 -0.23 -15.42
C ASP A 106 20.45 0.99 -14.76
N GLN A 107 19.12 1.09 -14.91
CA GLN A 107 18.28 2.11 -14.26
C GLN A 107 18.04 1.82 -12.76
N GLY A 108 18.48 0.67 -12.24
CA GLY A 108 18.21 0.25 -10.86
C GLY A 108 16.81 -0.31 -10.63
N LEU A 109 16.11 -0.70 -11.70
CA LEU A 109 14.79 -1.34 -11.65
C LEU A 109 14.95 -2.86 -11.66
N VAL A 110 14.08 -3.59 -10.95
CA VAL A 110 14.17 -5.05 -10.82
C VAL A 110 13.96 -5.71 -12.18
N ALA A 111 15.00 -6.29 -12.78
CA ALA A 111 14.92 -7.03 -14.03
C ALA A 111 14.45 -8.48 -13.81
N THR A 112 14.86 -9.10 -12.70
CA THR A 112 14.43 -10.46 -12.33
C THR A 112 14.21 -10.56 -10.83
N ALA A 113 13.20 -11.33 -10.42
CA ALA A 113 12.95 -11.70 -9.03
C ALA A 113 12.81 -13.22 -8.93
N THR A 114 13.58 -13.84 -8.04
CA THR A 114 13.53 -15.28 -7.75
C THR A 114 13.01 -15.45 -6.33
N GLU A 115 11.88 -16.14 -6.19
CA GLU A 115 11.26 -16.45 -4.91
C GLU A 115 11.91 -17.67 -4.24
N ALA A 116 11.62 -17.89 -2.95
CA ALA A 116 12.20 -18.97 -2.16
C ALA A 116 11.90 -20.38 -2.68
N ASN A 117 10.85 -20.55 -3.48
CA ASN A 117 10.53 -21.81 -4.16
C ASN A 117 11.22 -21.97 -5.52
N GLY A 118 12.12 -21.05 -5.91
CA GLY A 118 12.82 -21.04 -7.19
C GLY A 118 12.01 -20.43 -8.35
N ALA A 119 10.78 -19.98 -8.11
CA ALA A 119 9.96 -19.32 -9.12
C ALA A 119 10.61 -18.00 -9.57
N VAL A 120 10.78 -17.79 -10.88
CA VAL A 120 11.46 -16.61 -11.44
C VAL A 120 10.49 -15.73 -12.22
N SER A 121 10.32 -14.48 -11.81
CA SER A 121 9.62 -13.45 -12.59
C SER A 121 10.63 -12.53 -13.28
N LYS A 122 10.28 -12.05 -14.48
CA LYS A 122 11.10 -11.12 -15.27
C LYS A 122 10.32 -9.86 -15.61
N TYR A 123 11.01 -8.74 -15.65
CA TYR A 123 10.42 -7.44 -15.92
C TYR A 123 11.28 -6.67 -16.93
N ALA A 124 10.62 -6.01 -17.87
CA ALA A 124 11.25 -5.11 -18.82
C ALA A 124 10.63 -3.73 -18.70
N TYR A 125 11.45 -2.71 -18.85
CA TYR A 125 11.06 -1.31 -18.68
C TYR A 125 11.44 -0.49 -19.91
N ASP A 126 10.72 0.60 -20.14
CA ASP A 126 11.14 1.62 -21.09
C ASP A 126 12.22 2.56 -20.50
N ALA A 127 12.67 3.53 -21.31
CA ALA A 127 13.69 4.49 -20.90
C ALA A 127 13.24 5.44 -19.77
N LEU A 128 11.94 5.58 -19.55
CA LEU A 128 11.35 6.39 -18.47
C LEU A 128 11.11 5.57 -17.19
N GLY A 129 11.35 4.26 -17.26
CA GLY A 129 11.19 3.34 -16.13
C GLY A 129 9.78 2.76 -16.02
N ASN A 130 8.93 2.92 -17.04
CA ASN A 130 7.61 2.29 -17.06
C ASN A 130 7.75 0.81 -17.40
N LEU A 131 7.02 -0.05 -16.69
CA LEU A 131 7.00 -1.50 -16.92
C LEU A 131 6.31 -1.81 -18.24
N ILE A 132 7.03 -2.27 -19.27
CA ILE A 132 6.47 -2.62 -20.59
C ILE A 132 6.15 -4.10 -20.74
N GLN A 133 6.78 -4.96 -19.92
CA GLN A 133 6.53 -6.39 -19.93
C GLN A 133 6.79 -7.00 -18.56
N ALA A 134 5.90 -7.87 -18.10
CA ALA A 134 6.11 -8.76 -16.98
C ALA A 134 5.91 -10.21 -17.43
N THR A 135 6.84 -11.08 -17.07
CA THR A 135 6.71 -12.53 -17.26
C THR A 135 6.70 -13.19 -15.90
N ASP A 136 5.62 -13.91 -15.58
CA ASP A 136 5.53 -14.67 -14.33
C ASP A 136 6.38 -15.95 -14.40
N ALA A 137 6.48 -16.65 -13.28
CA ALA A 137 7.26 -17.88 -13.19
C ALA A 137 6.71 -19.06 -14.00
N LEU A 138 5.47 -18.98 -14.47
CA LEU A 138 4.84 -19.96 -15.35
C LEU A 138 5.05 -19.62 -16.83
N GLY A 139 5.71 -18.49 -17.13
CA GLY A 139 5.95 -18.00 -18.49
C GLY A 139 4.79 -17.20 -19.07
N HIS A 140 3.78 -16.84 -18.26
CA HIS A 140 2.70 -15.98 -18.70
C HIS A 140 3.19 -14.54 -18.83
N VAL A 141 2.94 -13.94 -19.99
CA VAL A 141 3.42 -12.61 -20.32
C VAL A 141 2.28 -11.60 -20.26
N THR A 142 2.47 -10.53 -19.47
CA THR A 142 1.64 -9.34 -19.49
C THR A 142 2.42 -8.21 -20.13
N GLN A 143 1.82 -7.49 -21.08
CA GLN A 143 2.46 -6.37 -21.78
C GLN A 143 1.72 -5.06 -21.48
N TYR A 144 2.46 -3.96 -21.50
CA TYR A 144 1.95 -2.63 -21.22
C TYR A 144 2.48 -1.65 -22.26
N ALA A 145 1.65 -0.68 -22.63
CA ALA A 145 2.03 0.42 -23.51
C ALA A 145 1.62 1.75 -22.88
N TYR A 146 2.48 2.75 -23.06
CA TYR A 146 2.32 4.08 -22.48
C TYR A 146 2.30 5.15 -23.57
N ASP A 147 1.61 6.26 -23.33
CA ASP A 147 1.74 7.45 -24.14
C ASP A 147 2.97 8.29 -23.74
N LYS A 148 3.16 9.44 -24.41
CA LYS A 148 4.29 10.34 -24.14
C LYS A 148 4.20 11.07 -22.79
N ALA A 149 3.02 11.08 -22.16
CA ALA A 149 2.79 11.65 -20.84
C ALA A 149 2.91 10.60 -19.73
N ASN A 150 3.38 9.38 -20.04
CA ASN A 150 3.50 8.24 -19.14
C ASN A 150 2.15 7.68 -18.66
N HIS A 151 1.06 7.90 -19.40
CA HIS A 151 -0.19 7.24 -19.10
C HIS A 151 -0.23 5.85 -19.74
N LEU A 152 -0.69 4.86 -18.98
CA LEU A 152 -0.97 3.54 -19.51
C LEU A 152 -2.10 3.65 -20.54
N ILE A 153 -1.87 3.24 -21.79
CA ILE A 153 -2.87 3.25 -22.87
C ILE A 153 -3.30 1.84 -23.28
N SER A 154 -2.49 0.83 -22.98
CA SER A 154 -2.84 -0.57 -23.25
C SER A 154 -2.21 -1.51 -22.25
N LYS A 155 -2.96 -2.53 -21.86
CA LYS A 155 -2.49 -3.70 -21.12
C LYS A 155 -2.97 -4.96 -21.84
N THR A 156 -2.06 -5.87 -22.17
CA THR A 156 -2.39 -7.19 -22.72
C THR A 156 -2.11 -8.25 -21.68
N ASP A 157 -3.16 -8.92 -21.21
CA ASP A 157 -3.06 -10.03 -20.27
C ASP A 157 -2.57 -11.31 -20.98
N PRO A 158 -2.06 -12.31 -20.23
CA PRO A 158 -1.50 -13.53 -20.83
C PRO A 158 -2.49 -14.36 -21.65
N ASN A 159 -3.79 -14.21 -21.38
CA ASN A 159 -4.87 -14.84 -22.13
C ASN A 159 -5.21 -14.09 -23.44
N GLY A 160 -4.45 -13.05 -23.79
CA GLY A 160 -4.65 -12.22 -24.98
C GLY A 160 -5.72 -11.13 -24.83
N VAL A 161 -6.37 -11.01 -23.67
CA VAL A 161 -7.35 -9.95 -23.43
C VAL A 161 -6.62 -8.61 -23.35
N VAL A 162 -7.01 -7.68 -24.21
CA VAL A 162 -6.46 -6.32 -24.23
C VAL A 162 -7.41 -5.38 -23.50
N THR A 163 -6.88 -4.65 -22.53
CA THR A 163 -7.53 -3.49 -21.92
C THR A 163 -6.89 -2.22 -22.47
N THR A 164 -7.70 -1.28 -22.96
CA THR A 164 -7.23 0.02 -23.45
C THR A 164 -7.76 1.14 -22.57
N TYR A 165 -7.01 2.24 -22.52
CA TYR A 165 -7.30 3.39 -21.68
C TYR A 165 -7.14 4.68 -22.48
N THR A 166 -7.97 5.68 -22.19
CA THR A 166 -7.83 7.04 -22.73
C THR A 166 -7.85 8.05 -21.60
N TRP A 167 -7.22 9.20 -21.82
CA TRP A 167 -6.96 10.20 -20.79
C TRP A 167 -7.32 11.60 -21.29
N ASP A 168 -7.75 12.48 -20.39
CA ASP A 168 -7.91 13.89 -20.68
C ASP A 168 -6.57 14.63 -20.55
N ALA A 169 -6.54 15.92 -20.92
CA ALA A 169 -5.34 16.75 -20.83
C ALA A 169 -4.94 17.13 -19.39
N ARG A 170 -5.69 16.69 -18.38
CA ARG A 170 -5.45 16.90 -16.94
C ARG A 170 -5.18 15.58 -16.23
N ASP A 171 -4.76 14.57 -16.98
CA ASP A 171 -4.35 13.25 -16.50
C ASP A 171 -5.49 12.44 -15.83
N HIS A 172 -6.74 12.74 -16.18
CA HIS A 172 -7.89 11.95 -15.76
C HIS A 172 -8.25 10.87 -16.78
N LEU A 173 -8.56 9.67 -16.29
CA LEU A 173 -8.99 8.55 -17.13
C LEU A 173 -10.37 8.83 -17.73
N LEU A 174 -10.50 8.84 -19.06
CA LEU A 174 -11.77 9.01 -19.77
C LEU A 174 -12.46 7.70 -20.09
N THR A 175 -11.72 6.70 -20.57
CA THR A 175 -12.29 5.40 -20.89
C THR A 175 -11.39 4.26 -20.46
N GLN A 176 -12.02 3.15 -20.09
CA GLN A 176 -11.38 1.85 -19.96
C GLN A 176 -12.19 0.84 -20.78
N THR A 177 -11.57 0.19 -21.76
CA THR A 177 -12.23 -0.79 -22.62
C THR A 177 -11.53 -2.15 -22.52
N VAL A 178 -12.23 -3.15 -21.95
CA VAL A 178 -11.73 -4.53 -21.82
C VAL A 178 -12.20 -5.38 -23.01
N GLY A 179 -11.27 -6.07 -23.66
CA GLY A 179 -11.55 -6.96 -24.79
C GLY A 179 -12.13 -6.26 -26.02
N GLY A 180 -11.95 -4.93 -26.14
CA GLY A 180 -12.52 -4.13 -27.22
C GLY A 180 -14.04 -3.93 -27.15
N GLN A 181 -14.71 -4.41 -26.11
CA GLN A 181 -16.19 -4.42 -26.03
C GLN A 181 -16.71 -3.79 -24.74
N GLN A 182 -16.11 -4.16 -23.59
CA GLN A 182 -16.62 -3.74 -22.29
C GLN A 182 -16.02 -2.39 -21.91
N THR A 183 -16.71 -1.30 -22.28
CA THR A 183 -16.22 0.06 -22.08
C THR A 183 -16.88 0.72 -20.87
N THR A 184 -16.06 1.18 -19.94
CA THR A 184 -16.44 2.14 -18.90
C THR A 184 -16.02 3.53 -19.35
N THR A 185 -16.92 4.51 -19.27
CA THR A 185 -16.64 5.91 -19.61
C THR A 185 -16.79 6.78 -18.39
N LEU A 186 -15.85 7.67 -18.15
CA LEU A 186 -15.81 8.62 -17.05
C LEU A 186 -15.86 10.04 -17.61
N THR A 187 -16.58 10.92 -16.94
CA THR A 187 -16.56 12.36 -17.21
C THR A 187 -16.28 13.12 -15.93
N TYR A 188 -15.75 14.32 -16.04
CA TYR A 188 -15.29 15.11 -14.90
C TYR A 188 -15.88 16.51 -14.93
N ASN A 189 -16.15 17.04 -13.74
CA ASN A 189 -16.49 18.43 -13.56
C ASN A 189 -15.28 19.33 -13.88
N PRO A 190 -15.49 20.63 -14.12
CA PRO A 190 -14.39 21.59 -14.26
C PRO A 190 -13.44 21.58 -13.06
N THR A 191 -13.95 21.27 -11.86
CA THR A 191 -13.20 21.14 -10.60
C THR A 191 -12.29 19.91 -10.54
N GLY A 192 -12.39 18.98 -11.50
CA GLY A 192 -11.64 17.73 -11.53
C GLY A 192 -12.30 16.58 -10.77
N THR A 193 -13.45 16.79 -10.11
CA THR A 193 -14.20 15.69 -9.49
C THR A 193 -14.94 14.88 -10.54
N LEU A 194 -15.06 13.57 -10.34
CA LEU A 194 -15.78 12.66 -11.24
C LEU A 194 -17.25 13.12 -11.34
N ALA A 195 -17.73 13.47 -12.52
CA ALA A 195 -19.12 13.86 -12.73
C ALA A 195 -20.00 12.63 -12.97
N THR A 196 -19.58 11.76 -13.89
CA THR A 196 -20.38 10.59 -14.29
C THR A 196 -19.52 9.38 -14.57
N GLN A 197 -20.07 8.19 -14.34
CA GLN A 197 -19.52 6.92 -14.76
C GLN A 197 -20.57 6.13 -15.52
N THR A 198 -20.30 5.75 -16.76
CA THR A 198 -21.13 4.84 -17.56
C THR A 198 -20.45 3.49 -17.60
N LEU A 199 -21.12 2.46 -17.10
CA LEU A 199 -20.64 1.08 -17.06
C LEU A 199 -20.81 0.40 -18.44
N PRO A 200 -20.14 -0.75 -18.68
CA PRO A 200 -20.28 -1.50 -19.93
C PRO A 200 -21.71 -1.97 -20.21
N THR A 201 -22.53 -2.10 -19.17
CA THR A 201 -23.96 -2.44 -19.26
C THR A 201 -24.82 -1.30 -19.81
N GLY A 202 -24.25 -0.10 -19.95
CA GLY A 202 -24.97 1.13 -20.28
C GLY A 202 -25.48 1.89 -19.04
N ALA A 203 -25.47 1.26 -17.86
CA ALA A 203 -25.91 1.90 -16.62
C ALA A 203 -25.03 3.10 -16.29
N ARG A 204 -25.64 4.26 -16.05
CA ARG A 204 -24.93 5.51 -15.76
C ARG A 204 -25.14 5.96 -14.31
N LEU A 205 -24.02 6.24 -13.64
CA LEU A 205 -23.96 6.87 -12.33
C LEU A 205 -23.58 8.34 -12.48
N THR A 206 -24.23 9.21 -11.70
CA THR A 206 -23.92 10.63 -11.55
C THR A 206 -23.52 10.91 -10.11
N TYR A 207 -22.44 11.68 -9.93
CA TYR A 207 -21.87 11.97 -8.61
C TYR A 207 -22.08 13.44 -8.25
N SER A 208 -22.51 13.67 -7.01
CA SER A 208 -22.78 14.99 -6.46
C SER A 208 -21.80 15.32 -5.35
N TYR A 209 -21.39 16.58 -5.27
CA TYR A 209 -20.40 17.07 -4.31
C TYR A 209 -20.89 18.33 -3.62
N ASP A 210 -20.37 18.60 -2.44
CA ASP A 210 -20.49 19.90 -1.80
C ASP A 210 -19.42 20.90 -2.32
N PRO A 211 -19.48 22.19 -1.91
CA PRO A 211 -18.50 23.20 -2.33
C PRO A 211 -17.06 22.92 -1.87
N ALA A 212 -16.85 22.02 -0.90
CA ALA A 212 -15.53 21.57 -0.46
C ALA A 212 -15.05 20.33 -1.25
N HIS A 213 -15.74 19.98 -2.35
CA HIS A 213 -15.45 18.83 -3.21
C HIS A 213 -15.56 17.47 -2.50
N ARG A 214 -16.37 17.40 -1.44
CA ARG A 214 -16.65 16.13 -0.74
C ARG A 214 -17.90 15.49 -1.34
N LEU A 215 -17.87 14.18 -1.54
CA LEU A 215 -18.97 13.43 -2.17
C LEU A 215 -20.22 13.45 -1.28
N THR A 216 -21.33 13.95 -1.81
CA THR A 216 -22.63 14.06 -1.13
C THR A 216 -23.71 13.20 -1.74
N GLY A 217 -23.48 12.59 -2.91
CA GLY A 217 -24.43 11.61 -3.42
C GLY A 217 -24.01 10.91 -4.70
N ILE A 218 -24.70 9.81 -4.97
CA ILE A 218 -24.56 9.01 -6.18
C ILE A 218 -25.97 8.66 -6.64
N GLN A 219 -26.27 8.88 -7.92
CA GLN A 219 -27.55 8.57 -8.53
C GLN A 219 -27.35 7.71 -9.77
N ASP A 220 -28.16 6.66 -9.94
CA ASP A 220 -28.22 5.89 -11.18
C ASP A 220 -29.15 6.53 -12.23
N ASP A 221 -29.15 5.99 -13.45
CA ASP A 221 -29.97 6.45 -14.56
C ASP A 221 -31.47 6.15 -14.41
N GLN A 222 -31.82 5.27 -13.47
CA GLN A 222 -33.20 4.98 -13.08
C GLN A 222 -33.71 5.95 -12.00
N GLY A 223 -32.84 6.79 -11.45
CA GLY A 223 -33.16 7.79 -10.43
C GLY A 223 -33.02 7.29 -8.98
N ASN A 224 -32.68 6.01 -8.77
CA ASN A 224 -32.30 5.55 -7.44
C ASN A 224 -31.03 6.28 -7.02
N ARG A 225 -30.95 6.66 -5.75
CA ARG A 225 -29.80 7.44 -5.29
C ARG A 225 -29.46 7.19 -3.84
N ILE A 226 -28.21 7.43 -3.52
CA ILE A 226 -27.71 7.50 -2.15
C ILE A 226 -27.26 8.94 -1.92
N GLU A 227 -27.76 9.55 -0.85
CA GLU A 227 -27.37 10.89 -0.40
C GLU A 227 -26.60 10.78 0.92
N TYR A 228 -25.51 11.52 1.05
CA TYR A 228 -24.65 11.55 2.21
C TYR A 228 -24.77 12.87 2.96
N THR A 229 -24.87 12.78 4.28
CA THR A 229 -24.69 13.94 5.16
C THR A 229 -23.32 13.85 5.81
N LEU A 230 -22.55 14.92 5.67
CA LEU A 230 -21.21 15.06 6.23
C LEU A 230 -21.23 16.07 7.38
N ASP A 231 -20.41 15.85 8.39
CA ASP A 231 -20.09 16.88 9.38
C ASP A 231 -19.07 17.90 8.83
N ASN A 232 -18.68 18.88 9.65
CA ASN A 232 -17.70 19.90 9.25
C ASN A 232 -16.30 19.33 9.01
N ALA A 233 -15.95 18.21 9.66
CA ALA A 233 -14.67 17.53 9.45
C ALA A 233 -14.69 16.63 8.21
N GLY A 234 -15.85 16.42 7.58
CA GLY A 234 -16.03 15.56 6.41
C GLY A 234 -16.36 14.11 6.76
N ASN A 235 -16.61 13.81 8.03
CA ASN A 235 -17.05 12.48 8.41
C ASN A 235 -18.49 12.26 7.98
N ARG A 236 -18.78 11.07 7.44
CA ARG A 236 -20.11 10.69 6.99
C ARG A 236 -21.00 10.30 8.17
N ILE A 237 -21.93 11.18 8.52
CA ILE A 237 -22.87 10.99 9.65
C ILE A 237 -24.22 10.40 9.22
N ALA A 238 -24.58 10.48 7.94
CA ALA A 238 -25.77 9.80 7.41
C ALA A 238 -25.61 9.31 5.96
N GLU A 239 -26.32 8.24 5.63
CA GLU A 239 -26.49 7.70 4.28
C GLU A 239 -27.98 7.41 4.05
N ASN A 240 -28.59 8.10 3.10
CA ASN A 240 -30.00 7.98 2.76
C ASN A 240 -30.15 7.37 1.36
N MET A 241 -30.67 6.16 1.30
CA MET A 241 -31.02 5.49 0.05
C MET A 241 -32.44 5.86 -0.33
N LYS A 242 -32.63 6.35 -1.55
CA LYS A 242 -33.91 6.84 -2.04
C LYS A 242 -34.28 6.16 -3.35
N ALA A 243 -35.56 5.83 -3.46
CA ALA A 243 -36.17 5.39 -4.70
C ALA A 243 -36.25 6.55 -5.72
N PRO A 244 -36.57 6.28 -7.00
CA PRO A 244 -36.70 7.31 -8.02
C PRO A 244 -37.78 8.34 -7.68
N SER A 245 -38.83 7.91 -6.97
CA SER A 245 -39.88 8.80 -6.44
C SER A 245 -39.39 9.80 -5.39
N GLY A 246 -38.17 9.63 -4.86
CA GLY A 246 -37.61 10.44 -3.78
C GLY A 246 -37.92 9.93 -2.38
N ASN A 247 -38.73 8.88 -2.26
CA ASN A 247 -39.02 8.23 -0.99
C ASN A 247 -37.74 7.61 -0.40
N LEU A 248 -37.53 7.81 0.90
CA LEU A 248 -36.47 7.13 1.65
C LEU A 248 -36.82 5.64 1.74
N THR A 249 -35.93 4.79 1.25
CA THR A 249 -36.07 3.32 1.31
C THR A 249 -35.20 2.70 2.38
N ARG A 250 -34.10 3.38 2.73
CA ARG A 250 -33.21 2.96 3.80
C ARG A 250 -32.37 4.12 4.28
N THR A 251 -32.05 4.16 5.56
CA THR A 251 -31.11 5.13 6.12
C THR A 251 -30.14 4.47 7.09
N PHE A 252 -28.90 4.96 7.10
CA PHE A 252 -27.91 4.67 8.13
C PHE A 252 -27.41 5.97 8.73
N THR A 253 -27.37 6.06 10.06
CA THR A 253 -26.79 7.20 10.78
C THR A 253 -25.64 6.75 11.67
N ARG A 254 -24.66 7.63 11.86
CA ARG A 254 -23.46 7.37 12.66
C ARG A 254 -23.25 8.44 13.72
N GLY A 255 -23.07 8.00 14.95
CA GLY A 255 -22.53 8.83 16.03
C GLY A 255 -21.01 8.75 16.00
N ILE A 256 -20.34 9.90 15.87
CA ILE A 256 -18.87 9.98 15.78
C ILE A 256 -18.38 10.87 16.92
N ASP A 257 -17.34 10.43 17.63
CA ASP A 257 -16.73 11.21 18.70
C ASP A 257 -15.72 12.26 18.19
N ALA A 258 -15.21 13.09 19.10
CA ALA A 258 -14.25 14.15 18.76
C ALA A 258 -12.90 13.64 18.22
N LEU A 259 -12.61 12.34 18.31
CA LEU A 259 -11.41 11.70 17.77
C LEU A 259 -11.68 11.01 16.42
N GLY A 260 -12.89 11.17 15.86
CA GLY A 260 -13.28 10.57 14.58
C GLY A 260 -13.67 9.09 14.67
N ARG A 261 -13.86 8.55 15.88
CA ARG A 261 -14.23 7.14 16.07
C ARG A 261 -15.75 6.98 16.02
N ILE A 262 -16.20 5.95 15.31
CA ILE A 262 -17.62 5.58 15.27
C ILE A 262 -18.01 5.00 16.64
N GLN A 263 -18.95 5.65 17.31
CA GLN A 263 -19.52 5.23 18.59
C GLN A 263 -20.81 4.42 18.40
N GLN A 264 -21.56 4.72 17.35
CA GLN A 264 -22.85 4.07 17.08
C GLN A 264 -23.15 4.06 15.58
N VAL A 265 -23.81 3.00 15.10
CA VAL A 265 -24.44 2.94 13.78
C VAL A 265 -25.89 2.50 13.96
N THR A 266 -26.83 3.26 13.41
CA THR A 266 -28.26 2.93 13.44
C THR A 266 -28.78 2.82 12.02
N GLY A 267 -29.42 1.71 11.68
CA GLY A 267 -30.07 1.48 10.38
C GLY A 267 -31.58 1.45 10.51
N ARG A 268 -32.30 1.99 9.52
CA ARG A 268 -33.76 1.89 9.40
C ARG A 268 -34.14 1.63 7.94
N GLU A 269 -35.07 0.70 7.73
CA GLU A 269 -35.77 0.46 6.45
C GLU A 269 -37.05 1.29 6.40
#